data_AF-A0A0U1RNS3-F1
#
_entry.id   AF-A0A0U1RNS3-F1
#
_cell.length_a   1.000
_cell.length_b   1.000
_cell.length_c   1.000
_cell.angle_alpha   90.00
_cell.angle_beta   90.00
_cell.angle_gamma   90.00
#
_symmetry.space_group_name_H-M   'P 1'
#
loop_
_entity.id
_entity.type
_entity.pdbx_description
1 polymer ?
#
loop_
_entity_poly.entity_id
_entity_poly.type
_entity_poly.pdbx_seq_one_letter_code
_entity_poly.pdbx_strand_id
1 'polypeptide(L)'
;MEQYNEINAISTACSSGLKECRDLVVELYSQWMKNPNNNTIHPNLRSTVYCNAIAFGGEEEWNFAWEQFRNATLVNEADKLRSALACSKDVWILNRYLSYTLNPDYIRKQDTTSTIISIASNVAGHPLVWDFVRSNWKKLFENYGGGSFSFANLIQGVTRRFSSEFELQQLEQFKADNSATGFGTGTRALEQALEKTRANIDWVKEN
;
A
#
# COMPACT_ATOMS: atom_id res chain seq x y z
N MET A 1 13.66 -20.53 -13.45
CA MET A 1 12.60 -20.03 -14.35
C MET A 1 11.24 -20.53 -13.92
N GLU A 2 11.06 -21.83 -13.67
CA GLU A 2 9.77 -22.42 -13.27
C GLU A 2 9.16 -21.81 -12.01
N GLN A 3 9.95 -21.59 -10.95
CA GLN A 3 9.44 -20.96 -9.70
C GLN A 3 8.91 -19.53 -9.93
N TYR A 4 9.52 -18.74 -10.81
CA TYR A 4 9.03 -17.39 -11.11
C TYR A 4 7.73 -17.44 -11.94
N ASN A 5 7.61 -18.43 -12.84
CA ASN A 5 6.39 -18.65 -13.60
C ASN A 5 5.23 -19.03 -12.69
N GLU A 6 5.47 -19.90 -11.70
CA GLU A 6 4.47 -20.28 -10.70
C GLU A 6 3.98 -19.08 -9.89
N ILE A 7 4.89 -18.26 -9.35
CA ILE A 7 4.53 -17.05 -8.59
C ILE A 7 3.66 -16.13 -9.44
N ASN A 8 4.05 -15.89 -10.69
CA ASN A 8 3.31 -15.02 -11.61
C ASN A 8 1.95 -15.60 -11.99
N ALA A 9 1.87 -16.92 -12.23
CA ALA A 9 0.63 -17.61 -12.56
C ALA A 9 -0.39 -17.49 -11.42
N ILE A 10 0.03 -17.79 -10.19
CA ILE A 10 -0.85 -17.71 -9.01
C ILE A 10 -1.25 -16.25 -8.75
N SER A 11 -0.30 -15.31 -8.82
CA SER A 11 -0.59 -13.88 -8.67
C SER A 11 -1.64 -13.38 -9.66
N THR A 12 -1.48 -13.74 -10.93
CA THR A 12 -2.41 -13.36 -12.01
C THR A 12 -3.77 -14.02 -11.84
N ALA A 13 -3.80 -15.33 -11.53
CA ALA A 13 -5.03 -16.07 -11.32
C ALA A 13 -5.86 -15.49 -10.18
N CYS A 14 -5.24 -15.23 -9.03
CA CYS A 14 -5.93 -14.69 -7.86
C CYS A 14 -6.39 -13.24 -8.08
N SER A 15 -5.55 -12.38 -8.66
CA SER A 15 -5.92 -10.98 -8.94
C SER A 15 -7.03 -10.85 -9.99
N SER A 16 -7.15 -11.82 -10.90
CA SER A 16 -8.23 -11.89 -11.90
C SER A 16 -9.53 -12.49 -11.35
N GLY A 17 -9.55 -12.94 -10.09
CA GLY A 17 -10.74 -13.50 -9.45
C GLY A 17 -11.01 -14.97 -9.77
N LEU A 18 -10.00 -15.74 -10.19
CA LEU A 18 -10.15 -17.18 -10.43
C LEU A 18 -10.54 -17.91 -9.14
N LYS A 19 -11.64 -18.66 -9.17
CA LYS A 19 -12.21 -19.32 -7.99
C LYS A 19 -11.24 -20.33 -7.36
N GLU A 20 -10.57 -21.12 -8.18
CA GLU A 20 -9.60 -22.13 -7.75
C GLU A 20 -8.44 -21.50 -6.97
N CYS A 21 -8.01 -20.31 -7.38
CA CYS A 21 -6.97 -19.56 -6.67
C CYS A 21 -7.49 -19.04 -5.33
N ARG A 22 -8.73 -18.57 -5.29
CA ARG A 22 -9.39 -18.15 -4.04
C ARG A 22 -9.48 -19.31 -3.05
N ASP A 23 -10.00 -20.45 -3.48
CA ASP A 23 -10.19 -21.62 -2.62
C ASP A 23 -8.85 -22.10 -2.04
N LEU A 24 -7.80 -22.15 -2.88
CA LEU A 24 -6.43 -22.47 -2.46
C LEU A 24 -5.90 -21.49 -1.42
N VAL A 25 -6.01 -20.18 -1.67
CA VAL A 25 -5.49 -19.15 -0.77
C VAL A 25 -6.21 -19.18 0.58
N VAL A 26 -7.54 -19.31 0.57
CA VAL A 26 -8.35 -19.40 1.80
C VAL A 26 -7.97 -20.63 2.60
N GLU A 27 -7.79 -21.78 1.94
CA GLU A 27 -7.38 -23.02 2.61
C GLU A 27 -5.99 -22.86 3.27
N LEU A 28 -4.99 -22.43 2.51
CA LEU A 28 -3.62 -22.26 2.99
C LEU A 28 -3.54 -21.30 4.18
N TYR A 29 -4.24 -20.17 4.08
CA TYR A 29 -4.24 -19.16 5.13
C TYR A 29 -4.99 -19.65 6.38
N SER A 30 -6.12 -20.34 6.20
CA SER A 30 -6.89 -20.94 7.32
C SER A 30 -6.09 -22.01 8.05
N GLN A 31 -5.30 -22.82 7.33
CA GLN A 31 -4.39 -23.79 7.94
C GLN A 31 -3.32 -23.10 8.79
N TRP A 32 -2.77 -21.98 8.30
CA TRP A 32 -1.80 -21.20 9.07
C TRP A 32 -2.44 -20.53 10.31
N MET A 33 -3.64 -19.98 10.20
CA MET A 33 -4.38 -19.43 11.35
C MET A 33 -4.64 -20.48 12.45
N LYS A 34 -4.89 -21.74 12.08
CA LYS A 34 -5.05 -22.85 13.03
C LYS A 34 -3.75 -23.24 13.75
N ASN A 35 -2.60 -22.99 13.12
CA ASN A 35 -1.29 -23.26 13.73
C ASN A 35 -0.32 -22.09 13.46
N PRO A 36 -0.46 -20.98 14.19
CA PRO A 36 0.29 -19.75 13.92
C PRO A 36 1.80 -19.91 13.93
N ASN A 37 2.30 -20.84 14.76
CA ASN A 37 3.73 -21.11 14.92
C ASN A 37 4.33 -21.96 13.78
N ASN A 38 3.50 -22.56 12.93
CA ASN A 38 3.95 -23.41 11.84
C ASN A 38 3.31 -22.97 10.51
N ASN A 39 3.92 -21.98 9.89
CA ASN A 39 3.49 -21.48 8.59
C ASN A 39 3.96 -22.39 7.44
N THR A 40 3.02 -23.19 6.92
CA THR A 40 3.25 -24.13 5.82
C THR A 40 3.29 -23.46 4.43
N ILE A 41 2.96 -22.18 4.33
CA ILE A 41 2.97 -21.45 3.05
C ILE A 41 4.42 -21.24 2.62
N HIS A 42 4.74 -21.76 1.43
CA HIS A 42 6.07 -21.64 0.86
C HIS A 42 6.49 -20.16 0.74
N PRO A 43 7.73 -19.77 1.13
CA PRO A 43 8.14 -18.37 1.19
C PRO A 43 7.93 -17.54 -0.08
N ASN A 44 7.99 -18.18 -1.26
CA ASN A 44 7.75 -17.54 -2.55
C ASN A 44 6.29 -17.17 -2.79
N LEU A 45 5.35 -17.90 -2.18
CA LEU A 45 3.91 -17.69 -2.35
C LEU A 45 3.31 -16.78 -1.30
N ARG A 46 4.01 -16.56 -0.17
CA ARG A 46 3.52 -15.78 0.98
C ARG A 46 2.95 -14.41 0.60
N SER A 47 3.64 -13.63 -0.23
CA SER A 47 3.15 -12.31 -0.64
C SER A 47 1.77 -12.40 -1.31
N THR A 48 1.61 -13.35 -2.23
CA THR A 48 0.36 -13.58 -2.97
C THR A 48 -0.72 -14.14 -2.06
N VAL A 49 -0.41 -15.16 -1.25
CA VAL A 49 -1.36 -15.82 -0.35
C VAL A 49 -1.85 -14.85 0.72
N TYR A 50 -0.96 -14.11 1.40
CA TYR A 50 -1.37 -13.18 2.45
C TYR A 50 -2.24 -12.06 1.90
N CYS A 51 -1.82 -11.42 0.80
CA CYS A 51 -2.55 -10.31 0.21
C CYS A 51 -3.96 -10.75 -0.22
N ASN A 52 -4.06 -11.89 -0.91
CA ASN A 52 -5.36 -12.39 -1.39
C ASN A 52 -6.24 -12.93 -0.26
N ALA A 53 -5.67 -13.59 0.76
CA ALA A 53 -6.43 -14.05 1.92
C ALA A 53 -7.07 -12.86 2.65
N ILE A 54 -6.30 -11.79 2.89
CA ILE A 54 -6.81 -10.55 3.49
C ILE A 54 -7.82 -9.84 2.57
N ALA A 55 -7.64 -9.92 1.25
CA ALA A 55 -8.57 -9.32 0.28
C ALA A 55 -9.88 -10.12 0.12
N PHE A 56 -9.89 -11.40 0.45
CA PHE A 56 -11.06 -12.29 0.40
C PHE A 56 -11.76 -12.47 1.75
N GLY A 57 -11.01 -12.30 2.84
CA GLY A 57 -11.50 -12.34 4.22
C GLY A 57 -11.97 -10.98 4.72
N GLY A 58 -11.93 -10.81 6.04
CA GLY A 58 -12.33 -9.58 6.73
C GLY A 58 -11.40 -9.25 7.89
N GLU A 59 -11.99 -8.78 9.00
CA GLU A 59 -11.22 -8.35 10.16
C GLU A 59 -10.43 -9.50 10.82
N GLU A 60 -10.93 -10.73 10.81
CA GLU A 60 -10.27 -11.87 11.46
C GLU A 60 -8.91 -12.18 10.82
N GLU A 61 -8.89 -12.33 9.49
CA GLU A 61 -7.66 -12.54 8.71
C GLU A 61 -6.70 -11.35 8.85
N TRP A 62 -7.24 -10.14 8.85
CA TRP A 62 -6.45 -8.93 8.99
C TRP A 62 -5.78 -8.84 10.37
N ASN A 63 -6.53 -9.09 11.44
CA ASN A 63 -6.02 -9.06 12.81
C ASN A 63 -4.97 -10.15 13.05
N PHE A 64 -5.18 -11.34 12.49
CA PHE A 64 -4.18 -12.40 12.52
C PHE A 64 -2.88 -11.96 11.82
N ALA A 65 -2.94 -11.45 10.57
CA ALA A 65 -1.76 -10.93 9.89
C ALA A 65 -1.07 -9.80 10.67
N TRP A 66 -1.85 -8.94 11.32
CA TRP A 66 -1.33 -7.85 12.15
C TRP A 66 -0.54 -8.39 13.33
N GLU A 67 -1.06 -9.36 14.07
CA GLU A 67 -0.34 -10.01 15.17
C GLU A 67 0.95 -10.69 14.68
N GLN A 68 0.89 -11.39 13.55
CA GLN A 68 2.06 -12.02 12.95
C GLN A 68 3.10 -10.97 12.53
N PHE A 69 2.67 -9.83 11.98
CA PHE A 69 3.55 -8.71 11.64
C PHE A 69 4.25 -8.14 12.88
N ARG A 70 3.51 -7.96 13.97
CA ARG A 70 4.05 -7.42 15.24
C ARG A 70 5.07 -8.36 15.89
N ASN A 71 4.87 -9.66 15.73
CA ASN A 71 5.73 -10.69 16.30
C ASN A 71 6.87 -11.16 15.37
N ALA A 72 6.89 -10.69 14.12
CA ALA A 72 7.87 -11.10 13.12
C ALA A 72 9.30 -10.65 13.51
N THR A 73 10.20 -11.63 13.59
CA THR A 73 11.64 -11.39 13.85
C THR A 73 12.44 -11.18 12.56
N LEU A 74 11.97 -11.75 11.45
CA LEU A 74 12.59 -11.63 10.13
C LEU A 74 12.01 -10.44 9.37
N VAL A 75 12.89 -9.51 8.96
CA VAL A 75 12.50 -8.29 8.23
C VAL A 75 11.72 -8.61 6.95
N ASN A 76 12.19 -9.57 6.15
CA ASN A 76 11.52 -9.98 4.91
C ASN A 76 10.11 -10.53 5.13
N GLU A 77 9.86 -11.17 6.28
CA GLU A 77 8.52 -11.67 6.61
C GLU A 77 7.60 -10.53 7.07
N ALA A 78 8.13 -9.64 7.92
CA ALA A 78 7.43 -8.43 8.35
C ALA A 78 7.03 -7.57 7.14
N ASP A 79 7.90 -7.40 6.15
CA ASP A 79 7.60 -6.63 4.94
C ASP A 79 6.47 -7.25 4.08
N LYS A 80 6.45 -8.58 3.95
CA LYS A 80 5.38 -9.28 3.23
C LYS A 80 4.04 -9.08 3.94
N LEU A 81 4.00 -9.22 5.26
CA LEU A 81 2.78 -9.03 6.06
C LEU A 81 2.31 -7.58 6.02
N ARG A 82 3.23 -6.62 6.22
CA ARG A 82 2.95 -5.18 6.13
C ARG A 82 2.35 -4.79 4.78
N SER A 83 2.90 -5.31 3.68
CA SER A 83 2.34 -5.07 2.35
C SER A 83 0.97 -5.74 2.18
N ALA A 84 0.81 -6.98 2.65
CA ALA A 84 -0.44 -7.74 2.53
C ALA A 84 -1.61 -7.12 3.31
N LEU A 85 -1.35 -6.51 4.47
CA LEU A 85 -2.37 -5.80 5.28
C LEU A 85 -3.05 -4.67 4.49
N ALA A 86 -2.37 -4.10 3.50
CA ALA A 86 -2.94 -3.09 2.61
C ALA A 86 -3.89 -3.66 1.54
N CYS A 87 -4.01 -4.98 1.41
CA CYS A 87 -4.87 -5.63 0.41
C CYS A 87 -6.33 -5.79 0.85
N SER A 88 -6.67 -5.43 2.10
CA SER A 88 -8.07 -5.46 2.56
C SER A 88 -8.97 -4.62 1.65
N LYS A 89 -10.20 -5.08 1.41
CA LYS A 89 -11.21 -4.33 0.65
C LYS A 89 -12.08 -3.45 1.55
N ASP A 90 -11.97 -3.62 2.86
CA ASP A 90 -12.76 -2.88 3.84
C ASP A 90 -12.15 -1.50 4.08
N VAL A 91 -12.86 -0.47 3.64
CA VAL A 91 -12.45 0.95 3.77
C VAL A 91 -12.09 1.32 5.20
N TRP A 92 -12.85 0.84 6.18
CA TRP A 92 -12.62 1.15 7.60
C TRP A 92 -11.33 0.49 8.13
N ILE A 93 -10.97 -0.71 7.64
CA ILE A 93 -9.70 -1.38 7.97
C ILE A 93 -8.54 -0.59 7.39
N LEU A 94 -8.63 -0.17 6.13
CA LEU A 94 -7.58 0.63 5.48
C LEU A 94 -7.40 2.00 6.16
N ASN A 95 -8.49 2.66 6.57
CA ASN A 95 -8.42 3.90 7.35
C ASN A 95 -7.77 3.69 8.73
N ARG A 96 -8.15 2.62 9.44
CA ARG A 96 -7.48 2.22 10.69
C ARG A 96 -5.99 2.00 10.44
N TYR A 97 -5.63 1.31 9.36
CA TYR A 97 -4.25 1.03 9.03
C TYR A 97 -3.44 2.29 8.69
N LEU A 98 -4.03 3.25 7.97
CA LEU A 98 -3.42 4.57 7.74
C LEU A 98 -3.14 5.30 9.06
N SER A 99 -4.06 5.24 10.03
CA SER A 99 -3.82 5.87 11.33
C SER A 99 -2.58 5.31 12.05
N TYR A 100 -2.28 4.02 11.85
CA TYR A 100 -1.11 3.37 12.44
C TYR A 100 0.21 3.88 11.87
N THR A 101 0.22 4.39 10.62
CA THR A 101 1.45 4.92 10.01
C THR A 101 1.92 6.23 10.65
N LEU A 102 1.08 6.88 11.45
CA LEU A 102 1.46 8.07 12.24
C LEU A 102 2.03 7.73 13.62
N ASN A 103 2.00 6.45 14.02
CA ASN A 103 2.51 5.99 15.31
C ASN A 103 3.76 5.12 15.10
N PRO A 104 4.96 5.57 15.51
CA PRO A 104 6.20 4.80 15.36
C PRO A 104 6.21 3.48 16.13
N ASP A 105 5.37 3.35 17.18
CA ASP A 105 5.23 2.11 17.93
C ASP A 105 4.49 1.04 17.14
N TYR A 106 3.64 1.42 16.18
CA TYR A 106 2.88 0.52 15.32
C TYR A 106 3.58 0.26 13.99
N ILE A 107 4.04 1.32 13.32
CA ILE A 107 4.79 1.23 12.06
C ILE A 107 6.09 2.02 12.20
N ARG A 108 7.22 1.35 11.98
CA ARG A 108 8.54 1.98 12.08
C ARG A 108 8.63 3.16 11.12
N LYS A 109 9.36 4.21 11.51
CA LYS A 109 9.46 5.44 10.72
C LYS A 109 9.94 5.21 9.28
N GLN A 110 10.89 4.29 9.09
CA GLN A 110 11.43 3.93 7.77
C GLN A 110 10.42 3.19 6.86
N ASP A 111 9.42 2.53 7.46
CA ASP A 111 8.43 1.72 6.74
C ASP A 111 7.11 2.49 6.50
N THR A 112 7.01 3.71 7.03
CA THR A 112 5.81 4.56 6.96
C THR A 112 5.44 4.86 5.50
N THR A 113 6.39 5.37 4.69
CA THR A 113 6.12 5.69 3.27
C THR A 113 5.71 4.48 2.46
N SER A 114 6.43 3.36 2.60
CA SER A 114 6.13 2.16 1.82
C SER A 114 4.77 1.58 2.21
N THR A 115 4.37 1.68 3.48
CA THR A 115 3.03 1.29 3.93
C THR A 115 1.94 2.17 3.34
N ILE A 116 2.11 3.49 3.36
CA ILE A 116 1.16 4.43 2.76
C ILE A 116 1.01 4.17 1.24
N ILE A 117 2.13 3.91 0.54
CA ILE A 117 2.12 3.58 -0.90
C ILE A 117 1.43 2.24 -1.17
N SER A 118 1.62 1.23 -0.32
CA SER A 118 0.90 -0.06 -0.45
C SER A 118 -0.62 0.15 -0.34
N ILE A 119 -1.08 0.99 0.59
CA ILE A 119 -2.51 1.33 0.72
C ILE A 119 -3.00 2.14 -0.48
N ALA A 120 -2.19 3.09 -0.99
CA ALA A 120 -2.54 3.86 -2.19
C ALA A 120 -2.63 3.00 -3.46
N SER A 121 -1.95 1.85 -3.48
CA SER A 121 -2.00 0.89 -4.59
C SER A 121 -3.29 0.09 -4.59
N ASN A 122 -4.00 0.01 -3.47
CA ASN A 122 -5.33 -0.58 -3.36
C ASN A 122 -6.40 0.37 -3.94
N VAL A 123 -7.32 -0.15 -4.73
CA VAL A 123 -8.40 0.64 -5.36
C VAL A 123 -9.30 1.31 -4.31
N ALA A 124 -9.64 0.60 -3.23
CA ALA A 124 -10.42 1.17 -2.13
C ALA A 124 -9.60 2.11 -1.24
N GLY A 125 -8.27 1.90 -1.17
CA GLY A 125 -7.36 2.71 -0.36
C GLY A 125 -6.93 4.02 -1.02
N HIS A 126 -6.84 4.05 -2.35
CA HIS A 126 -6.34 5.21 -3.11
C HIS A 126 -6.96 6.56 -2.70
N PRO A 127 -8.30 6.75 -2.70
CA PRO A 127 -8.89 8.02 -2.29
C PRO A 127 -8.60 8.36 -0.82
N LEU A 128 -8.59 7.35 0.06
CA LEU A 128 -8.32 7.51 1.49
C LEU A 128 -6.90 8.04 1.73
N VAL A 129 -5.92 7.50 1.00
CA VAL A 129 -4.53 7.90 1.14
C VAL A 129 -4.33 9.35 0.70
N TRP A 130 -4.95 9.76 -0.40
CA TRP A 130 -4.81 11.13 -0.88
C TRP A 130 -5.33 12.14 0.14
N ASP A 131 -6.52 11.90 0.69
CA ASP A 131 -7.11 12.74 1.75
C ASP A 131 -6.25 12.74 3.02
N PHE A 132 -5.73 11.58 3.40
CA PHE A 132 -4.85 11.42 4.55
C PHE A 132 -3.54 12.21 4.38
N VAL A 133 -2.88 12.12 3.22
CA VAL A 133 -1.63 12.84 2.92
C VAL A 133 -1.85 14.34 2.93
N ARG A 134 -2.93 14.83 2.29
CA ARG A 134 -3.27 16.26 2.31
C ARG A 134 -3.52 16.76 3.73
N SER A 135 -4.32 16.04 4.50
CA SER A 135 -4.69 16.44 5.87
C SER A 135 -3.53 16.38 6.87
N ASN A 136 -2.53 15.55 6.61
CA ASN A 136 -1.41 15.33 7.52
C ASN A 136 -0.07 15.82 6.97
N TRP A 137 -0.05 16.56 5.86
CA TRP A 137 1.20 16.90 5.16
C TRP A 137 2.22 17.58 6.07
N LYS A 138 1.80 18.59 6.83
CA LYS A 138 2.67 19.28 7.79
C LYS A 138 3.29 18.31 8.80
N LYS A 139 2.48 17.42 9.40
CA LYS A 139 2.94 16.42 10.37
C LYS A 139 3.89 15.40 9.72
N LEU A 140 3.59 14.96 8.50
CA LEU A 140 4.47 14.06 7.74
C LEU A 140 5.81 14.76 7.47
N PHE A 141 5.79 15.99 6.99
CA PHE A 141 6.98 16.76 6.69
C PHE A 141 7.82 17.07 7.94
N GLU A 142 7.21 17.44 9.06
CA GLU A 142 7.96 17.74 10.30
C GLU A 142 8.58 16.48 10.92
N ASN A 143 7.83 15.38 10.98
CA ASN A 143 8.29 14.16 11.66
C ASN A 143 9.22 13.30 10.81
N TYR A 144 9.16 13.48 9.49
CA TYR A 144 9.85 12.61 8.54
C TYR A 144 10.64 13.36 7.44
N GLY A 145 10.49 14.68 7.29
CA GLY A 145 11.19 15.52 6.29
C GLY A 145 12.69 15.67 6.48
N GLY A 146 13.18 15.51 7.71
CA GLY A 146 14.61 15.49 8.02
C GLY A 146 15.17 14.07 8.01
N GLY A 147 15.79 13.62 6.91
CA GLY A 147 16.50 12.34 6.82
C GLY A 147 16.00 11.39 5.73
N SER A 148 16.34 10.10 5.84
CA SER A 148 16.16 8.99 4.87
C SER A 148 14.75 8.72 4.32
N PHE A 149 13.77 9.58 4.59
CA PHE A 149 12.40 9.47 4.10
C PHE A 149 12.30 10.07 2.69
N SER A 150 12.02 9.24 1.69
CA SER A 150 11.83 9.71 0.31
C SER A 150 10.41 10.24 0.11
N PHE A 151 10.20 11.54 0.34
CA PHE A 151 8.97 12.24 -0.05
C PHE A 151 8.71 12.16 -1.55
N ALA A 152 9.78 12.03 -2.35
CA ALA A 152 9.64 11.79 -3.79
C ALA A 152 8.84 10.50 -4.07
N ASN A 153 9.19 9.40 -3.42
CA ASN A 153 8.48 8.12 -3.59
C ASN A 153 7.04 8.20 -3.06
N LEU A 154 6.83 8.90 -1.94
CA LEU A 154 5.49 9.09 -1.39
C LEU A 154 4.60 9.80 -2.40
N ILE A 155 5.02 10.98 -2.89
CA ILE A 155 4.26 11.78 -3.86
C ILE A 155 3.99 10.97 -5.13
N GLN A 156 5.01 10.33 -5.70
CA GLN A 156 4.85 9.50 -6.90
C GLN A 156 3.89 8.32 -6.68
N GLY A 157 3.96 7.66 -5.53
CA GLY A 157 3.11 6.51 -5.22
C GLY A 157 1.64 6.89 -5.04
N VAL A 158 1.36 7.98 -4.31
CA VAL A 158 -0.02 8.40 -4.02
C VAL A 158 -0.70 9.09 -5.19
N THR A 159 0.05 9.73 -6.10
CA THR A 159 -0.48 10.39 -7.30
C THR A 159 -0.44 9.50 -8.55
N ARG A 160 0.12 8.28 -8.46
CA ARG A 160 0.38 7.39 -9.61
C ARG A 160 -0.83 7.16 -10.52
N ARG A 161 -2.04 7.10 -9.94
CA ARG A 161 -3.29 6.78 -10.64
C ARG A 161 -4.03 8.01 -11.19
N PHE A 162 -3.56 9.22 -10.89
CA PHE A 162 -4.25 10.45 -11.29
C PHE A 162 -4.30 10.56 -12.81
N SER A 163 -5.50 10.83 -13.33
CA SER A 163 -5.80 10.82 -14.76
C SER A 163 -7.00 11.69 -15.13
N SER A 164 -7.47 12.55 -14.22
CA SER A 164 -8.57 13.49 -14.45
C SER A 164 -8.17 14.94 -14.21
N GLU A 165 -8.86 15.88 -14.87
CA GLU A 165 -8.65 17.33 -14.67
C GLU A 165 -8.88 17.73 -13.21
N PHE A 166 -9.81 17.08 -12.52
CA PHE A 166 -10.08 17.33 -11.11
C PHE A 166 -8.90 16.94 -10.21
N GLU A 167 -8.29 15.78 -10.44
CA GLU A 167 -7.10 15.34 -9.70
C GLU A 167 -5.89 16.24 -9.98
N LEU A 168 -5.74 16.72 -11.24
CA LEU A 168 -4.71 17.70 -11.59
C LEU A 168 -4.90 19.01 -10.80
N GLN A 169 -6.11 19.55 -10.77
CA GLN A 169 -6.44 20.74 -9.98
C GLN A 169 -6.18 20.52 -8.48
N GLN A 170 -6.53 19.33 -7.95
CA GLN A 170 -6.23 18.99 -6.56
C GLN A 170 -4.73 18.97 -6.27
N LEU A 171 -3.91 18.50 -7.21
CA LEU A 171 -2.45 18.47 -7.06
C LEU A 171 -1.83 19.87 -7.14
N GLU A 172 -2.37 20.73 -8.02
CA GLU A 172 -1.98 22.15 -8.09
C GLU A 172 -2.37 22.92 -6.82
N GLN A 173 -3.58 22.69 -6.31
CA GLN A 173 -4.02 23.27 -5.04
C GLN A 173 -3.16 22.77 -3.87
N PHE A 174 -2.87 21.47 -3.81
CA PHE A 174 -1.98 20.89 -2.80
C PHE A 174 -0.59 21.54 -2.82
N LYS A 175 -0.04 21.82 -4.01
CA LYS A 175 1.23 22.55 -4.18
C LYS A 175 1.15 23.96 -3.60
N ALA A 176 0.06 24.69 -3.87
CA ALA A 176 -0.15 26.04 -3.36
C ALA A 176 -0.30 26.07 -1.84
N ASP A 177 -1.16 25.21 -1.29
CA ASP A 177 -1.50 25.14 0.14
C ASP A 177 -0.27 24.82 1.01
N ASN A 178 0.65 24.00 0.49
CA ASN A 178 1.81 23.52 1.23
C ASN A 178 3.10 24.25 0.85
N SER A 179 3.02 25.35 0.12
CA SER A 179 4.18 26.17 -0.27
C SER A 179 5.00 26.66 0.94
N ALA A 180 4.33 27.01 2.04
CA ALA A 180 4.98 27.44 3.28
C ALA A 180 5.68 26.29 4.05
N THR A 181 5.10 25.09 4.04
CA THR A 181 5.72 23.88 4.62
C THR A 181 6.87 23.40 3.75
N GLY A 182 6.71 23.50 2.43
CA GLY A 182 7.62 22.95 1.43
C GLY A 182 7.43 21.45 1.19
N PHE A 183 8.27 20.92 0.31
CA PHE A 183 8.23 19.52 -0.14
C PHE A 183 9.58 18.80 0.00
N GLY A 184 10.63 19.50 0.44
CA GLY A 184 11.96 18.94 0.65
C GLY A 184 12.49 18.19 -0.59
N THR A 185 12.95 16.95 -0.39
CA THR A 185 13.40 16.05 -1.47
C THR A 185 12.30 15.69 -2.47
N GLY A 186 11.03 15.88 -2.12
CA GLY A 186 9.86 15.64 -2.97
C GLY A 186 9.54 16.77 -3.95
N THR A 187 10.21 17.93 -3.88
CA THR A 187 9.87 19.11 -4.72
C THR A 187 9.87 18.77 -6.22
N ARG A 188 10.93 18.11 -6.71
CA ARG A 188 10.99 17.67 -8.12
C ARG A 188 9.95 16.61 -8.44
N ALA A 189 9.66 15.72 -7.51
CA ALA A 189 8.68 14.65 -7.70
C ALA A 189 7.25 15.19 -7.82
N LEU A 190 6.95 16.31 -7.16
CA LEU A 190 5.66 17.00 -7.30
C LEU A 190 5.49 17.57 -8.71
N GLU A 191 6.49 18.23 -9.27
CA GLU A 191 6.44 18.69 -10.67
C GLU A 191 6.28 17.50 -11.64
N GLN A 192 7.02 16.42 -11.41
CA GLN A 192 6.89 15.20 -12.22
C GLN A 192 5.50 14.58 -12.11
N ALA A 193 4.86 14.63 -10.93
CA ALA A 193 3.51 14.13 -10.73
C ALA A 193 2.47 14.98 -11.49
N LEU A 194 2.63 16.31 -11.53
CA LEU A 194 1.79 17.20 -12.33
C LEU A 194 1.90 16.87 -13.83
N GLU A 195 3.13 16.78 -14.36
CA GLU A 195 3.33 16.43 -15.78
C GLU A 195 2.82 15.02 -16.10
N LYS A 196 3.05 14.05 -15.19
CA LYS A 196 2.57 12.69 -15.38
C LYS A 196 1.04 12.62 -15.37
N THR A 197 0.38 13.42 -14.53
CA THR A 197 -1.08 13.50 -14.49
C THR A 197 -1.62 14.07 -15.81
N ARG A 198 -1.02 15.13 -16.36
CA ARG A 198 -1.38 15.66 -17.69
C ARG A 198 -1.23 14.59 -18.78
N ALA A 199 -0.09 13.90 -18.80
CA ALA A 199 0.15 12.83 -19.76
C ALA A 199 -0.86 11.66 -19.62
N ASN A 200 -1.29 11.34 -18.40
CA ASN A 200 -2.30 10.31 -18.16
C ASN A 200 -3.70 10.77 -18.62
N ILE A 201 -4.05 12.04 -18.39
CA ILE A 201 -5.31 12.63 -18.87
C ILE A 201 -5.40 12.51 -20.40
N ASP A 202 -4.34 12.88 -21.10
CA ASP A 202 -4.31 12.80 -22.57
C ASP A 202 -4.40 11.35 -23.04
N TRP A 203 -3.66 10.43 -22.39
CA TRP A 203 -3.69 9.01 -22.74
C TRP A 203 -5.08 8.38 -22.57
N VAL A 204 -5.80 8.70 -21.49
CA VAL A 204 -7.18 8.23 -21.23
C VAL A 204 -8.21 8.83 -22.19
N LYS A 205 -7.94 10.03 -22.75
CA LYS A 205 -8.80 10.61 -23.79
C LYS A 205 -8.63 9.90 -25.14
N GLU A 206 -7.45 9.34 -25.40
CA GLU A 206 -7.07 8.75 -26.70
C GLU A 206 -7.17 7.21 -26.76
N ASN A 207 -7.25 6.50 -25.62
CA ASN A 207 -7.25 5.02 -25.53
C ASN A 207 -8.31 4.52 -24.55
#